data_AF-A0AAU9IU92-F1
#
_entry.id   AF-A0AAU9IU92-F1
#
_cell.length_a   1.000
_cell.length_b   1.000
_cell.length_c   1.000
_cell.angle_alpha   90.00
_cell.angle_beta   90.00
_cell.angle_gamma   90.00
#
_symmetry.space_group_name_H-M   'P 1'
#
loop_
_entity.id
_entity.type
_entity.pdbx_description
1 polymer ?
#
loop_
_entity_poly.entity_id
_entity_poly.type
_entity_poly.pdbx_seq_one_letter_code
_entity_poly.pdbx_strand_id
1 'polypeptide(L)'
;MKSSNLTEYFEKQLELLSIESQSLSELSVNSIKTKLIERIFSLESNQKPHILIPETKGNLFDLTEKINNPPLSFGAKLRKKQLKQNHSRKKELILEGENIDTTVDNFPNTSKSQNITISDNDRLKILKHYELERKRREENRKNSLEALQRKYLEKLELESKEMEERQKRQEEEKKLKIQEKLEEIEIRKKEREEKIIESNKAFKHVASVKPLFQKLEERYQQQYIIPELEKRKYELAQKRQMLAPINMKEIISHEKNYFENFEELRHRRELELKRKKQDIALHEASLVFYKSKAAQVLEKEELEKMQEQMKKDIERTDNIEKRKIYGDIISEMFRPICFKPSKAETTSSQNKKPKKLEIQKSLDSKQFEPLEFNKNGSNTERNKKNTDILRRKNSIRSQTNKKLRKPPNESVNSSVQSLGMKKEQKSIDYLRELRQKRNENLSMIIGKIKWEDIVEDKECSTPEKVSEVQKRALRAEQQARSYESFVNDKNISNAKRIEANEALSQVYIDAIKAKLAVLNSIS
;
A
#
# COMPACT_ATOMS: atom_id res chain seq x y z
N MET A 1 -57.56 -48.42 -4.43
CA MET A 1 -56.70 -48.34 -5.64
C MET A 1 -55.97 -46.99 -5.75
N LYS A 2 -55.10 -46.64 -4.79
CA LYS A 2 -54.23 -45.44 -4.86
C LYS A 2 -52.87 -45.62 -4.15
N SER A 3 -52.40 -46.86 -3.96
CA SER A 3 -51.11 -47.15 -3.34
C SER A 3 -49.99 -47.44 -4.35
N SER A 4 -50.31 -47.65 -5.64
CA SER A 4 -49.34 -47.98 -6.68
C SER A 4 -48.48 -46.80 -7.15
N ASN A 5 -48.96 -45.56 -7.02
CA ASN A 5 -48.23 -44.38 -7.50
C ASN A 5 -47.13 -43.90 -6.55
N LEU A 6 -47.15 -44.32 -5.28
CA LEU A 6 -46.15 -43.88 -4.32
C LEU A 6 -44.84 -44.68 -4.46
N THR A 7 -44.95 -45.98 -4.69
CA THR A 7 -43.81 -46.87 -4.94
C THR A 7 -43.08 -46.50 -6.23
N GLU A 8 -43.82 -46.20 -7.29
CA GLU A 8 -43.26 -45.79 -8.59
C GLU A 8 -42.53 -44.43 -8.49
N TYR A 9 -43.00 -43.53 -7.61
CA TYR A 9 -42.31 -42.27 -7.32
C TYR A 9 -40.99 -42.48 -6.56
N PHE A 10 -40.96 -43.39 -5.59
CA PHE A 10 -39.74 -43.71 -4.84
C PHE A 10 -38.70 -44.47 -5.65
N GLU A 11 -39.11 -45.39 -6.53
CA GLU A 11 -38.20 -46.05 -7.47
C GLU A 11 -37.54 -45.04 -8.42
N LYS A 12 -38.31 -44.08 -8.95
CA LYS A 12 -37.76 -43.01 -9.81
C LYS A 12 -36.76 -42.10 -9.08
N GLN A 13 -37.01 -41.82 -7.80
CA GLN A 13 -36.09 -41.02 -6.97
C GLN A 13 -34.78 -41.78 -6.67
N LEU A 14 -34.87 -43.09 -6.41
CA LEU A 14 -33.69 -43.94 -6.21
C LEU A 14 -32.87 -44.10 -7.49
N GLU A 15 -33.53 -44.19 -8.65
CA GLU A 15 -32.86 -44.26 -9.95
C GLU A 15 -32.11 -42.96 -10.26
N LEU A 16 -32.69 -41.79 -9.97
CA LEU A 16 -32.03 -40.49 -10.11
C LEU A 16 -30.81 -40.35 -9.19
N LEU A 17 -30.91 -40.78 -7.93
CA LEU A 17 -29.79 -40.76 -6.99
C LEU A 17 -28.65 -41.71 -7.40
N SER A 18 -29.00 -42.86 -8.00
CA SER A 18 -28.02 -43.80 -8.55
C SER A 18 -27.23 -43.16 -9.71
N ILE A 19 -27.93 -42.48 -10.63
CA ILE A 19 -27.30 -41.76 -11.75
C ILE A 19 -26.40 -40.62 -11.25
N GLU A 20 -26.84 -39.87 -10.23
CA GLU A 20 -26.04 -38.80 -9.63
C GLU A 20 -24.75 -39.35 -8.98
N SER A 21 -24.85 -40.48 -8.27
CA SER A 21 -23.70 -41.14 -7.64
C SER A 21 -22.67 -41.67 -8.67
N GLN A 22 -23.13 -42.17 -9.81
CA GLN A 22 -22.26 -42.61 -10.90
C GLN A 22 -21.55 -41.41 -11.55
N SER A 23 -22.26 -40.30 -11.79
CA SER A 23 -21.69 -39.08 -12.38
C SER A 23 -20.61 -38.43 -11.49
N LEU A 24 -20.78 -38.46 -10.17
CA LEU A 24 -19.80 -37.93 -9.21
C LEU A 24 -18.53 -38.80 -9.16
N SER A 25 -18.67 -40.12 -9.32
CA SER A 25 -17.53 -41.03 -9.41
C SER A 25 -16.72 -40.81 -10.69
N GLU A 26 -17.40 -40.54 -11.83
CA GLU A 26 -16.75 -40.23 -13.10
C GLU A 26 -16.06 -38.87 -13.10
N LEU A 27 -16.64 -37.86 -12.44
CA LEU A 27 -16.00 -36.54 -12.26
C LEU A 27 -14.72 -36.63 -11.42
N SER A 28 -14.70 -37.48 -10.40
CA SER A 28 -13.50 -37.75 -9.60
C SER A 28 -12.41 -38.46 -10.41
N VAL A 29 -12.77 -39.50 -11.16
CA VAL A 29 -11.84 -40.24 -12.02
C VAL A 29 -11.30 -39.36 -13.15
N ASN A 30 -12.13 -38.51 -13.74
CA ASN A 30 -11.70 -37.57 -14.78
C ASN A 30 -10.78 -36.47 -14.22
N SER A 31 -11.04 -35.97 -13.01
CA SER A 31 -10.15 -35.02 -12.30
C SER A 31 -8.79 -35.64 -11.94
N ILE A 32 -8.76 -36.94 -11.60
CA ILE A 32 -7.51 -37.66 -11.37
C ILE A 32 -6.77 -37.89 -12.70
N LYS A 33 -7.48 -38.29 -13.77
CA LYS A 33 -6.89 -38.46 -15.10
C LYS A 33 -6.30 -37.16 -15.65
N THR A 34 -6.99 -36.02 -15.52
CA THR A 34 -6.46 -34.72 -15.98
C THR A 34 -5.22 -34.30 -15.21
N LYS A 35 -5.18 -34.48 -13.88
CA LYS A 35 -3.98 -34.23 -13.07
C LYS A 35 -2.83 -35.17 -13.42
N LEU A 36 -3.11 -36.41 -13.81
CA LEU A 36 -2.10 -37.37 -14.24
C LEU A 36 -1.55 -37.01 -15.63
N ILE A 37 -2.42 -36.57 -16.56
CA ILE A 37 -2.03 -36.08 -17.88
C ILE A 37 -1.19 -34.80 -17.75
N GLU A 38 -1.57 -33.83 -16.91
CA GLU A 38 -0.77 -32.62 -16.65
C GLU A 38 0.62 -32.96 -16.07
N ARG A 39 0.69 -34.00 -15.21
CA ARG A 39 1.96 -34.47 -14.63
C ARG A 39 2.83 -35.19 -15.66
N ILE A 40 2.25 -35.94 -16.59
CA ILE A 40 2.96 -36.57 -17.71
C ILE A 40 3.45 -35.49 -18.70
N PHE A 41 2.61 -34.51 -19.04
CA PHE A 41 2.99 -33.39 -19.92
C PHE A 41 4.09 -32.50 -19.31
N SER A 42 4.10 -32.36 -17.99
CA SER A 42 5.17 -31.66 -17.25
C SER A 42 6.49 -32.42 -17.22
N LEU A 43 6.48 -33.74 -17.42
CA LEU A 43 7.68 -34.58 -17.48
C LEU A 43 8.23 -34.68 -18.92
N GLU A 44 7.36 -34.65 -19.94
CA GLU A 44 7.73 -34.68 -21.36
C GLU A 44 8.17 -33.32 -21.92
N SER A 45 7.81 -32.20 -21.28
CA SER A 45 8.22 -30.85 -21.68
C SER A 45 9.63 -30.45 -21.19
N ASN A 46 10.47 -31.40 -20.78
CA ASN A 46 11.93 -31.24 -20.65
C ASN A 46 12.62 -31.15 -22.04
N GLN A 47 12.06 -30.37 -22.97
CA GLN A 47 12.85 -29.76 -24.02
C GLN A 47 13.66 -28.64 -23.38
N LYS A 48 14.97 -28.89 -23.30
CA LYS A 48 15.99 -27.94 -22.86
C LYS A 48 15.67 -26.53 -23.38
N PRO A 49 15.54 -25.51 -22.52
CA PRO A 49 15.62 -24.15 -23.00
C PRO A 49 16.99 -23.98 -23.65
N HIS A 50 16.99 -23.60 -24.92
CA HIS A 50 18.17 -23.18 -25.67
C HIS A 50 18.66 -21.86 -25.05
N ILE A 51 19.36 -21.97 -23.92
CA ILE A 51 20.09 -20.85 -23.34
C ILE A 51 21.30 -20.67 -24.23
N LEU A 52 21.35 -19.52 -24.91
CA LEU A 52 22.56 -19.00 -25.54
C LEU A 52 23.62 -18.84 -24.43
N ILE A 53 24.53 -19.80 -24.36
CA ILE A 53 25.71 -19.74 -23.52
C ILE A 53 26.69 -18.79 -24.22
N PRO A 54 27.09 -17.66 -23.62
CA PRO A 54 28.24 -16.92 -24.12
C PRO A 54 29.47 -17.80 -23.92
N GLU A 55 30.25 -17.99 -24.98
CA GLU A 55 31.50 -18.75 -24.98
C GLU A 55 32.48 -18.19 -23.94
N THR A 56 32.47 -18.75 -22.73
CA THR A 56 33.56 -18.58 -21.79
C THR A 56 34.58 -19.67 -22.05
N LYS A 57 35.59 -19.32 -22.85
CA LYS A 57 36.88 -20.01 -22.87
C LYS A 57 37.54 -19.80 -21.50
N GLY A 58 37.26 -20.68 -20.55
CA GLY A 58 37.86 -20.69 -19.21
C GLY A 58 38.12 -22.13 -18.79
N ASN A 59 39.40 -22.48 -18.68
CA ASN A 59 39.94 -23.80 -18.38
C ASN A 59 39.20 -24.52 -17.25
N LEU A 60 38.51 -25.61 -17.61
CA LEU A 60 37.93 -26.58 -16.68
C LEU A 60 38.96 -27.58 -16.13
N PHE A 61 40.25 -27.23 -16.14
CA PHE A 61 41.36 -28.04 -15.62
C PHE A 61 41.90 -27.57 -14.26
N ASP A 62 41.53 -26.37 -13.79
CA ASP A 62 42.11 -25.76 -12.57
C ASP A 62 41.35 -26.07 -11.27
N LEU A 63 40.25 -26.84 -11.34
CA LEU A 63 39.40 -27.15 -10.17
C LEU A 63 39.63 -28.54 -9.56
N THR A 64 40.38 -29.43 -10.23
CA THR A 64 40.68 -30.78 -9.71
C THR A 64 42.03 -30.89 -9.00
N GLU A 65 42.94 -29.91 -9.10
CA GLU A 65 44.24 -29.93 -8.40
C GLU A 65 44.20 -29.42 -6.94
N LYS A 66 43.11 -28.81 -6.48
CA LYS A 66 43.03 -28.24 -5.11
C LYS A 66 42.53 -29.21 -4.04
N ILE A 67 42.14 -30.44 -4.39
CA ILE A 67 41.62 -31.43 -3.41
C ILE A 67 42.71 -32.41 -2.95
N ASN A 68 43.85 -32.51 -3.64
CA ASN A 68 44.90 -33.50 -3.32
C ASN A 68 46.16 -32.96 -2.61
N ASN A 69 46.23 -31.68 -2.30
CA ASN A 69 47.38 -31.09 -1.59
C ASN A 69 46.96 -30.51 -0.23
N PRO A 70 47.02 -31.28 0.88
CA PRO A 70 46.84 -30.73 2.21
C PRO A 70 47.95 -29.71 2.51
N PRO A 71 47.65 -28.60 3.21
CA PRO A 71 48.64 -27.57 3.50
C PRO A 71 49.80 -28.14 4.33
N LEU A 72 51.01 -28.01 3.79
CA LEU A 72 52.32 -28.37 4.38
C LEU A 72 52.56 -27.82 5.80
N SER A 73 51.68 -26.97 6.33
CA SER A 73 51.80 -26.38 7.68
C SER A 73 51.36 -27.30 8.82
N PHE A 74 50.59 -28.38 8.56
CA PHE A 74 50.15 -29.29 9.63
C PHE A 74 51.21 -30.36 9.96
N GLY A 75 51.94 -30.87 8.96
CA GLY A 75 53.02 -31.85 9.16
C GLY A 75 54.22 -31.30 9.94
N ALA A 76 54.55 -30.01 9.77
CA ALA A 76 55.65 -29.37 10.49
C ALA A 76 55.38 -29.21 12.00
N LYS A 77 54.11 -28.98 12.39
CA LYS A 77 53.71 -28.88 13.80
C LYS A 77 53.69 -30.24 14.48
N LEU A 78 53.28 -31.30 13.79
CA LEU A 78 53.29 -32.67 14.31
C LEU A 78 54.71 -33.19 14.53
N ARG A 79 55.63 -32.95 13.57
CA ARG A 79 57.06 -33.34 13.71
C ARG A 79 57.76 -32.63 14.87
N LYS A 80 57.48 -31.34 15.12
CA LYS A 80 58.02 -30.62 16.30
C LYS A 80 57.50 -31.18 17.63
N LYS A 81 56.26 -31.68 17.67
CA LYS A 81 55.67 -32.29 18.88
C LYS A 81 56.24 -33.68 19.16
N GLN A 82 56.46 -34.49 18.12
CA GLN A 82 57.11 -35.81 18.22
C GLN A 82 58.59 -35.71 18.61
N LEU A 83 59.34 -34.73 18.07
CA LEU A 83 60.73 -34.50 18.47
C LEU A 83 60.88 -34.07 19.94
N LYS A 84 59.92 -33.30 20.49
CA LYS A 84 59.90 -32.94 21.93
C LYS A 84 59.60 -34.15 22.83
N GLN A 85 58.71 -35.06 22.41
CA GLN A 85 58.42 -36.30 23.14
C GLN A 85 59.59 -37.30 23.12
N ASN A 86 60.33 -37.37 22.01
CA ASN A 86 61.52 -38.23 21.94
C ASN A 86 62.68 -37.66 22.77
N HIS A 87 62.80 -36.34 22.91
CA HIS A 87 63.78 -35.73 23.81
C HIS A 87 63.44 -35.87 25.30
N SER A 88 62.17 -35.93 25.69
CA SER A 88 61.78 -36.20 27.08
C SER A 88 62.03 -37.66 27.47
N ARG A 89 61.71 -38.62 26.59
CA ARG A 89 62.01 -40.05 26.83
C ARG A 89 63.52 -40.35 26.93
N LYS A 90 64.36 -39.62 26.19
CA LYS A 90 65.82 -39.75 26.31
C LYS A 90 66.40 -39.12 27.58
N LYS A 91 65.65 -38.24 28.27
CA LYS A 91 66.01 -37.71 29.60
C LYS A 91 65.54 -38.64 30.73
N GLU A 92 64.40 -39.29 30.59
CA GLU A 92 63.91 -40.27 31.58
C GLU A 92 64.76 -41.55 31.61
N LEU A 93 65.24 -42.03 30.45
CA LEU A 93 66.16 -43.17 30.37
C LEU A 93 67.58 -42.91 30.93
N ILE A 94 67.90 -41.64 31.25
CA ILE A 94 69.15 -41.27 31.93
C ILE A 94 68.92 -41.09 33.45
N LEU A 95 67.66 -40.96 33.90
CA LEU A 95 67.31 -40.81 35.32
C LEU A 95 66.88 -42.11 36.02
N GLU A 96 66.58 -43.18 35.27
CA GLU A 96 66.37 -44.53 35.80
C GLU A 96 67.63 -45.42 35.71
N GLY A 97 68.81 -44.81 35.53
CA GLY A 97 70.05 -45.40 36.02
C GLY A 97 70.05 -45.27 37.53
N GLU A 98 69.25 -46.10 38.21
CA GLU A 98 69.26 -46.26 39.66
C GLU A 98 70.72 -46.34 40.12
N ASN A 99 71.04 -45.43 41.04
CA ASN A 99 72.21 -45.48 41.90
C ASN A 99 72.32 -46.89 42.48
N ILE A 100 73.15 -47.72 41.87
CA ILE A 100 73.83 -48.77 42.61
C ILE A 100 74.78 -48.01 43.52
N ASP A 101 74.28 -47.68 44.72
CA ASP A 101 75.10 -47.34 45.86
C ASP A 101 76.15 -48.44 45.99
N THR A 102 77.34 -48.14 45.48
CA THR A 102 78.56 -48.86 45.84
C THR A 102 78.96 -48.36 47.22
N THR A 103 78.13 -48.64 48.22
CA THR A 103 78.59 -48.69 49.60
C THR A 103 79.53 -49.88 49.68
N VAL A 104 80.80 -49.61 49.38
CA VAL A 104 81.93 -50.44 49.75
C VAL A 104 81.95 -50.44 51.27
N ASP A 105 81.17 -51.34 51.87
CA ASP A 105 81.28 -51.65 53.28
C ASP A 105 82.67 -52.24 53.50
N ASN A 106 83.47 -51.46 54.24
CA ASN A 106 84.70 -51.88 54.86
C ASN A 106 84.48 -53.21 55.59
N PHE A 107 84.89 -54.32 54.96
CA PHE A 107 85.07 -55.58 55.67
C PHE A 107 86.21 -55.39 56.68
N PRO A 108 85.96 -55.51 58.00
CA PRO A 108 87.06 -55.60 58.95
C PRO A 108 87.80 -56.91 58.68
N ASN A 109 89.05 -56.77 58.29
CA ASN A 109 90.03 -57.85 58.26
C ASN A 109 90.25 -58.34 59.71
N THR A 110 89.40 -59.25 60.18
CA THR A 110 89.61 -59.98 61.43
C THR A 110 89.99 -61.43 61.11
N SER A 111 91.30 -61.61 61.16
CA SER A 111 92.05 -62.81 61.53
C SER A 111 91.32 -63.85 62.40
N LYS A 112 91.69 -65.12 62.15
CA LYS A 112 91.49 -66.37 62.93
C LYS A 112 90.37 -67.27 62.44
N SER A 113 90.66 -68.03 61.38
CA SER A 113 90.05 -69.34 61.16
C SER A 113 90.50 -70.28 62.29
N GLN A 114 89.71 -70.35 63.35
CA GLN A 114 89.72 -71.54 64.20
C GLN A 114 89.22 -72.69 63.32
N ASN A 115 90.08 -73.68 63.08
CA ASN A 115 89.67 -74.96 62.49
C ASN A 115 88.74 -75.65 63.49
N ILE A 116 87.46 -75.32 63.43
CA ILE A 116 86.40 -76.10 64.04
C ILE A 116 86.26 -77.33 63.14
N THR A 117 86.68 -78.49 63.62
CA THR A 117 86.38 -79.78 62.99
C THR A 117 84.88 -80.02 63.12
N ILE A 118 84.13 -79.50 62.15
CA ILE A 118 82.69 -79.76 62.02
C ILE A 118 82.53 -81.25 61.71
N SER A 119 81.83 -81.96 62.58
CA SER A 119 81.49 -83.37 62.40
C SER A 119 80.77 -83.58 61.06
N ASP A 120 81.09 -84.66 60.34
CA ASP A 120 80.51 -84.95 59.02
C ASP A 120 78.97 -84.96 59.03
N ASN A 121 78.36 -85.27 60.18
CA ASN A 121 76.92 -85.26 60.38
C ASN A 121 76.31 -83.85 60.37
N ASP A 122 77.04 -82.85 60.90
CA ASP A 122 76.60 -81.44 60.88
C ASP A 122 76.87 -80.81 59.51
N ARG A 123 77.93 -81.24 58.82
CA ARG A 123 78.19 -80.87 57.43
C ARG A 123 77.05 -81.30 56.49
N LEU A 124 76.51 -82.51 56.70
CA LEU A 124 75.34 -83.02 55.97
C LEU A 124 74.05 -82.22 56.24
N LYS A 125 73.82 -81.79 57.50
CA LYS A 125 72.67 -80.93 57.84
C LYS A 125 72.79 -79.54 57.21
N ILE A 126 74.00 -78.96 57.23
CA ILE A 126 74.27 -77.65 56.61
C ILE A 126 74.05 -77.74 55.09
N LEU A 127 74.52 -78.81 54.43
CA LEU A 127 74.28 -79.02 53.00
C LEU A 127 72.79 -79.16 52.67
N LYS A 128 72.02 -79.95 53.45
CA LYS A 128 70.57 -80.07 53.26
C LYS A 128 69.83 -78.75 53.47
N HIS A 129 70.22 -77.97 54.49
CA HIS A 129 69.68 -76.63 54.71
C HIS A 129 69.99 -75.71 53.53
N TYR A 130 71.22 -75.75 53.03
CA TYR A 130 71.66 -74.95 51.88
C TYR A 130 70.91 -75.32 50.59
N GLU A 131 70.64 -76.60 50.33
CA GLU A 131 69.82 -77.04 49.20
C GLU A 131 68.36 -76.60 49.32
N LEU A 132 67.78 -76.69 50.52
CA LEU A 132 66.41 -76.25 50.77
C LEU A 132 66.28 -74.73 50.65
N GLU A 133 67.26 -74.00 51.17
CA GLU A 133 67.35 -72.54 51.05
C GLU A 133 67.56 -72.12 49.59
N ARG A 134 68.40 -72.83 48.82
CA ARG A 134 68.58 -72.62 47.39
C ARG A 134 67.28 -72.82 46.62
N LYS A 135 66.55 -73.91 46.88
CA LYS A 135 65.23 -74.15 46.27
C LYS A 135 64.24 -73.05 46.61
N ARG A 136 64.20 -72.59 47.87
CA ARG A 136 63.35 -71.47 48.30
C ARG A 136 63.70 -70.16 47.58
N ARG A 137 64.98 -69.88 47.36
CA ARG A 137 65.42 -68.70 46.58
C ARG A 137 65.04 -68.81 45.11
N GLU A 138 65.17 -69.99 44.51
CA GLU A 138 64.77 -70.24 43.12
C GLU A 138 63.25 -70.10 42.93
N GLU A 139 62.46 -70.62 43.87
CA GLU A 139 60.99 -70.48 43.88
C GLU A 139 60.56 -69.03 44.09
N ASN A 140 61.17 -68.32 45.05
CA ASN A 140 60.92 -66.89 45.24
C ASN A 140 61.28 -66.07 43.99
N ARG A 141 62.36 -66.42 43.29
CA ARG A 141 62.76 -65.77 42.05
C ARG A 141 61.74 -66.02 40.93
N LYS A 142 61.22 -67.24 40.81
CA LYS A 142 60.13 -67.57 39.87
C LYS A 142 58.86 -66.79 40.20
N ASN A 143 58.42 -66.81 41.45
CA ASN A 143 57.24 -66.08 41.91
C ASN A 143 57.36 -64.56 41.69
N SER A 144 58.56 -64.00 41.91
CA SER A 144 58.84 -62.58 41.64
C SER A 144 58.76 -62.24 40.15
N LEU A 145 59.33 -63.10 39.29
CA LEU A 145 59.24 -62.93 37.83
C LEU A 145 57.80 -63.06 37.33
N GLU A 146 57.04 -64.04 37.82
CA GLU A 146 55.62 -64.19 37.48
C GLU A 146 54.79 -63.00 37.95
N ALA A 147 55.03 -62.49 39.17
CA ALA A 147 54.35 -61.28 39.66
C ALA A 147 54.68 -60.05 38.81
N LEU A 148 55.91 -59.92 38.33
CA LEU A 148 56.33 -58.83 37.44
C LEU A 148 55.67 -58.96 36.06
N GLN A 149 55.62 -60.17 35.51
CA GLN A 149 54.90 -60.45 34.25
C GLN A 149 53.40 -60.15 34.36
N ARG A 150 52.75 -60.55 35.45
CA ARG A 150 51.33 -60.23 35.70
C ARG A 150 51.10 -58.72 35.79
N LYS A 151 51.93 -57.98 36.54
CA LYS A 151 51.84 -56.51 36.62
C LYS A 151 52.02 -55.84 35.24
N TYR A 152 52.89 -56.39 34.40
CA TYR A 152 53.09 -55.86 33.05
C TYR A 152 51.87 -56.11 32.15
N LEU A 153 51.28 -57.30 32.20
CA LEU A 153 50.05 -57.63 31.47
C LEU A 153 48.87 -56.77 31.93
N GLU A 154 48.71 -56.57 33.24
CA GLU A 154 47.66 -55.71 33.80
C GLU A 154 47.81 -54.25 33.34
N LYS A 155 49.04 -53.72 33.29
CA LYS A 155 49.32 -52.39 32.74
C LYS A 155 48.94 -52.28 31.26
N LEU A 156 49.26 -53.29 30.45
CA LEU A 156 48.89 -53.32 29.03
C LEU A 156 47.36 -53.38 28.85
N GLU A 157 46.66 -54.15 29.67
CA GLU A 157 45.20 -54.25 29.61
C GLU A 157 44.53 -52.93 29.99
N LEU A 158 45.02 -52.24 31.03
CA LEU A 158 44.56 -50.92 31.42
C LEU A 158 44.82 -49.88 30.32
N GLU A 159 46.01 -49.88 29.72
CA GLU A 159 46.34 -48.97 28.61
C GLU A 159 45.43 -49.21 27.39
N SER A 160 45.14 -50.48 27.07
CA SER A 160 44.19 -50.84 26.00
C SER A 160 42.78 -50.33 26.29
N LYS A 161 42.28 -50.53 27.51
CA LYS A 161 40.95 -50.04 27.93
C LYS A 161 40.86 -48.51 27.88
N GLU A 162 41.89 -47.80 28.34
CA GLU A 162 41.92 -46.33 28.23
C GLU A 162 41.92 -45.85 26.78
N MET A 163 42.64 -46.53 25.89
CA MET A 163 42.69 -46.18 24.47
C MET A 163 41.34 -46.40 23.79
N GLU A 164 40.66 -47.51 24.08
CA GLU A 164 39.31 -47.77 23.58
C GLU A 164 38.30 -46.74 24.11
N GLU A 165 38.36 -46.39 25.40
CA GLU A 165 37.45 -45.39 25.98
C GLU A 165 37.68 -44.00 25.36
N ARG A 166 38.94 -43.61 25.13
CA ARG A 166 39.26 -42.37 24.41
C ARG A 166 38.73 -42.37 22.98
N GLN A 167 38.80 -43.50 22.28
CA GLN A 167 38.25 -43.62 20.93
C GLN A 167 36.71 -43.47 20.94
N LYS A 168 36.02 -44.16 21.86
CA LYS A 168 34.56 -44.03 22.01
C LYS A 168 34.13 -42.59 22.30
N ARG A 169 34.79 -41.90 23.23
CA ARG A 169 34.52 -40.47 23.52
C ARG A 169 34.73 -39.59 22.28
N GLN A 170 35.79 -39.82 21.50
CA GLN A 170 36.03 -39.07 20.26
C GLN A 170 34.96 -39.34 19.19
N GLU A 171 34.44 -40.56 19.09
CA GLU A 171 33.36 -40.89 18.18
C GLU A 171 32.04 -40.24 18.59
N GLU A 172 31.72 -40.23 19.88
CA GLU A 172 30.55 -39.53 20.43
C GLU A 172 30.62 -38.03 20.18
N GLU A 173 31.76 -37.38 20.45
CA GLU A 173 31.97 -35.96 20.13
C GLU A 173 31.80 -35.66 18.64
N LYS A 174 32.27 -36.55 17.75
CA LYS A 174 32.08 -36.39 16.31
C LYS A 174 30.62 -36.52 15.92
N LYS A 175 29.89 -37.48 16.50
CA LYS A 175 28.45 -37.67 16.25
C LYS A 175 27.65 -36.44 16.69
N LEU A 176 27.94 -35.89 17.87
CA LEU A 176 27.31 -34.65 18.36
C LEU A 176 27.59 -33.47 17.45
N LYS A 177 28.86 -33.25 17.04
CA LYS A 177 29.22 -32.18 16.10
C LYS A 177 28.54 -32.31 14.73
N ILE A 178 28.30 -33.54 14.28
CA ILE A 178 27.56 -33.79 13.04
C ILE A 178 26.09 -33.42 13.21
N GLN A 179 25.47 -33.80 14.33
CA GLN A 179 24.07 -33.46 14.64
C GLN A 179 23.87 -31.95 14.72
N GLU A 180 24.73 -31.23 15.47
CA GLU A 180 24.69 -29.76 15.56
C GLU A 180 24.76 -29.09 14.19
N LYS A 181 25.62 -29.59 13.29
CA LYS A 181 25.73 -29.07 11.93
C LYS A 181 24.51 -29.36 11.07
N LEU A 182 23.87 -30.52 11.25
CA LEU A 182 22.62 -30.84 10.55
C LEU A 182 21.49 -29.92 11.00
N GLU A 183 21.37 -29.68 12.31
CA GLU A 183 20.40 -28.72 12.87
C GLU A 183 20.66 -27.30 12.35
N GLU A 184 21.92 -26.86 12.29
CA GLU A 184 22.28 -25.56 11.73
C GLU A 184 21.88 -25.44 10.24
N ILE A 185 22.07 -26.51 9.46
CA ILE A 185 21.65 -26.55 8.06
C ILE A 185 20.12 -26.47 7.94
N GLU A 186 19.38 -27.16 8.81
CA GLU A 186 17.92 -27.12 8.84
C GLU A 186 17.38 -25.72 9.19
N ILE A 187 17.97 -25.07 10.20
CA ILE A 187 17.60 -23.70 10.58
C ILE A 187 17.87 -22.74 9.41
N ARG A 188 19.05 -22.81 8.79
CA ARG A 188 19.38 -21.98 7.62
C ARG A 188 18.46 -22.25 6.44
N LYS A 189 17.97 -23.48 6.26
CA LYS A 189 17.00 -23.83 5.22
C LYS A 189 15.65 -23.16 5.50
N LYS A 190 15.14 -23.25 6.73
CA LYS A 190 13.89 -22.57 7.16
C LYS A 190 13.97 -21.06 6.98
N GLU A 191 15.07 -20.43 7.40
CA GLU A 191 15.29 -18.98 7.21
C GLU A 191 15.29 -18.57 5.73
N ARG A 192 15.85 -19.41 4.83
CA ARG A 192 15.82 -19.15 3.39
C ARG A 192 14.40 -19.25 2.85
N GLU A 193 13.65 -20.27 3.27
CA GLU A 193 12.24 -20.46 2.87
C GLU A 193 11.38 -19.28 3.32
N GLU A 194 11.55 -18.80 4.55
CA GLU A 194 10.86 -17.61 5.07
C GLU A 194 11.19 -16.36 4.26
N LYS A 195 12.47 -16.11 3.96
CA LYS A 195 12.88 -14.98 3.10
C LYS A 195 12.30 -15.07 1.69
N ILE A 196 12.22 -16.26 1.12
CA ILE A 196 11.58 -16.47 -0.19
C ILE A 196 10.08 -16.16 -0.11
N ILE A 197 9.40 -16.61 0.95
CA ILE A 197 7.97 -16.32 1.17
C ILE A 197 7.74 -14.82 1.33
N GLU A 198 8.55 -14.13 2.12
CA GLU A 198 8.47 -12.67 2.31
C GLU A 198 8.73 -11.90 1.02
N SER A 199 9.78 -12.28 0.27
CA SER A 199 10.08 -11.71 -1.04
C SER A 199 8.93 -11.92 -2.02
N ASN A 200 8.35 -13.11 -2.06
CA ASN A 200 7.20 -13.41 -2.92
C ASN A 200 5.95 -12.63 -2.51
N LYS A 201 5.72 -12.41 -1.21
CA LYS A 201 4.63 -11.53 -0.72
C LYS A 201 4.85 -10.09 -1.19
N ALA A 202 6.07 -9.56 -1.07
CA ALA A 202 6.41 -8.22 -1.54
C ALA A 202 6.24 -8.09 -3.06
N PHE A 203 6.71 -9.08 -3.83
CA PHE A 203 6.55 -9.11 -5.28
C PHE A 203 5.08 -9.16 -5.70
N LYS A 204 4.27 -10.02 -5.06
CA LYS A 204 2.82 -10.09 -5.30
C LYS A 204 2.12 -8.76 -5.00
N HIS A 205 2.55 -8.04 -3.96
CA HIS A 205 2.02 -6.72 -3.65
C HIS A 205 2.37 -5.71 -4.74
N VAL A 206 3.63 -5.66 -5.20
CA VAL A 206 4.04 -4.75 -6.27
C VAL A 206 3.31 -5.08 -7.58
N ALA A 207 3.14 -6.36 -7.90
CA ALA A 207 2.43 -6.81 -9.09
C ALA A 207 0.92 -6.52 -9.05
N SER A 208 0.29 -6.55 -7.86
CA SER A 208 -1.15 -6.28 -7.72
C SER A 208 -1.47 -4.79 -7.69
N VAL A 209 -0.53 -3.93 -7.29
CA VAL A 209 -0.74 -2.49 -7.30
C VAL A 209 -0.71 -1.98 -8.75
N LYS A 210 -1.88 -1.61 -9.25
CA LYS A 210 -2.01 -0.92 -10.54
C LYS A 210 -1.12 0.34 -10.57
N PRO A 211 -0.38 0.58 -11.67
CA PRO A 211 0.44 1.77 -11.83
C PRO A 211 -0.41 3.06 -11.78
N LEU A 212 0.24 4.17 -11.40
CA LEU A 212 -0.45 5.44 -11.16
C LEU A 212 -1.24 5.94 -12.37
N PHE A 213 -0.72 5.78 -13.59
CA PHE A 213 -1.41 6.22 -14.80
C PHE A 213 -2.73 5.48 -15.02
N GLN A 214 -2.78 4.16 -14.77
CA GLN A 214 -4.03 3.39 -14.82
C GLN A 214 -5.02 3.86 -13.75
N LYS A 215 -4.55 4.18 -12.55
CA LYS A 215 -5.41 4.74 -11.50
C LYS A 215 -5.98 6.11 -11.88
N LEU A 216 -5.19 6.96 -12.54
CA LEU A 216 -5.66 8.25 -13.04
C LEU A 216 -6.66 8.08 -14.19
N GLU A 217 -6.41 7.14 -15.09
CA GLU A 217 -7.31 6.79 -16.19
C GLU A 217 -8.64 6.23 -15.68
N GLU A 218 -8.63 5.27 -14.75
CA GLU A 218 -9.83 4.73 -14.11
C GLU A 218 -10.64 5.82 -13.41
N ARG A 219 -9.97 6.73 -12.70
CA ARG A 219 -10.64 7.89 -12.08
C ARG A 219 -11.26 8.81 -13.12
N TYR A 220 -10.54 9.10 -14.20
CA TYR A 220 -11.05 9.94 -15.28
C TYR A 220 -12.27 9.29 -15.96
N GLN A 221 -12.20 7.98 -16.23
CA GLN A 221 -13.33 7.22 -16.78
C GLN A 221 -14.55 7.25 -15.86
N GLN A 222 -14.35 7.03 -14.56
CA GLN A 222 -15.43 7.04 -13.56
C GLN A 222 -16.03 8.43 -13.32
N GLN A 223 -15.20 9.48 -13.28
CA GLN A 223 -15.65 10.83 -12.93
C GLN A 223 -16.21 11.61 -14.11
N TYR A 224 -15.70 11.37 -15.32
CA TYR A 224 -16.03 12.17 -16.49
C TYR A 224 -16.71 11.35 -17.58
N ILE A 225 -16.05 10.29 -18.08
CA ILE A 225 -16.53 9.56 -19.27
C ILE A 225 -17.86 8.86 -18.99
N ILE A 226 -17.97 8.10 -17.89
CA ILE A 226 -19.18 7.33 -17.56
C ILE A 226 -20.38 8.27 -17.31
N PRO A 227 -20.28 9.31 -16.46
CA PRO A 227 -21.39 10.24 -16.23
C PRO A 227 -21.82 10.98 -17.51
N GLU A 228 -20.90 11.33 -18.40
CA GLU A 228 -21.22 11.97 -19.68
C GLU A 228 -21.96 11.00 -20.62
N LEU A 229 -21.53 9.74 -20.68
CA LEU A 229 -22.23 8.71 -21.44
C LEU A 229 -23.63 8.41 -20.88
N GLU A 230 -23.79 8.40 -19.55
CA GLU A 230 -25.09 8.23 -18.90
C GLU A 230 -26.04 9.39 -19.21
N LYS A 231 -25.56 10.64 -19.13
CA LYS A 231 -26.33 11.82 -19.54
C LYS A 231 -26.78 11.72 -21.00
N ARG A 232 -25.88 11.34 -21.90
CA ARG A 232 -26.18 11.21 -23.32
C ARG A 232 -27.17 10.07 -23.59
N LYS A 233 -27.06 8.94 -22.88
CA LYS A 233 -28.04 7.85 -22.94
C LYS A 233 -29.41 8.31 -22.45
N TYR A 234 -29.45 9.07 -21.35
CA TYR A 234 -30.68 9.64 -20.82
C TYR A 234 -31.33 10.62 -21.80
N GLU A 235 -30.57 11.56 -22.38
CA GLU A 235 -31.07 12.49 -23.40
C GLU A 235 -31.62 11.76 -24.63
N LEU A 236 -30.93 10.70 -25.09
CA LEU A 236 -31.40 9.88 -26.20
C LEU A 236 -32.67 9.11 -25.84
N ALA A 237 -32.76 8.58 -24.62
CA ALA A 237 -33.97 7.91 -24.13
C ALA A 237 -35.14 8.89 -24.06
N GLN A 238 -34.93 10.10 -23.54
CA GLN A 238 -35.93 11.15 -23.49
C GLN A 238 -36.39 11.55 -24.90
N LYS A 239 -35.46 11.72 -25.85
CA LYS A 239 -35.80 11.98 -27.27
C LYS A 239 -36.61 10.84 -27.88
N ARG A 240 -36.25 9.59 -27.60
CA ARG A 240 -37.00 8.42 -28.07
C ARG A 240 -38.39 8.38 -27.46
N GLN A 241 -38.55 8.73 -26.19
CA GLN A 241 -39.85 8.79 -25.51
C GLN A 241 -40.72 9.90 -26.10
N MET A 242 -40.16 11.08 -26.38
CA MET A 242 -40.88 12.19 -27.01
C MET A 242 -41.32 11.89 -28.46
N LEU A 243 -40.56 11.05 -29.16
CA LEU A 243 -40.86 10.62 -30.54
C LEU A 243 -41.66 9.31 -30.57
N ALA A 244 -41.82 8.63 -29.44
CA ALA A 244 -42.60 7.41 -29.38
C ALA A 244 -44.07 7.76 -29.58
N PRO A 245 -44.80 6.99 -30.40
CA PRO A 245 -46.24 7.17 -30.51
C PRO A 245 -46.86 6.96 -29.12
N ILE A 246 -47.73 7.90 -28.72
CA ILE A 246 -48.42 7.85 -27.43
C ILE A 246 -49.22 6.56 -27.38
N ASN A 247 -49.10 5.83 -26.28
CA ASN A 247 -49.81 4.57 -26.13
C ASN A 247 -51.32 4.84 -25.99
N MET A 248 -52.17 4.06 -26.67
CA MET A 248 -53.63 4.22 -26.58
C MET A 248 -54.14 4.15 -25.14
N LYS A 249 -53.49 3.35 -24.28
CA LYS A 249 -53.82 3.30 -22.85
C LYS A 249 -53.56 4.61 -22.12
N GLU A 250 -52.48 5.32 -22.48
CA GLU A 250 -52.15 6.63 -21.90
C GLU A 250 -53.16 7.69 -22.33
N ILE A 251 -53.57 7.67 -23.60
CA ILE A 251 -54.63 8.55 -24.13
C ILE A 251 -55.92 8.35 -23.34
N ILE A 252 -56.36 7.10 -23.16
CA ILE A 252 -57.57 6.77 -22.39
C ILE A 252 -57.44 7.22 -20.93
N SER A 253 -56.26 7.05 -20.31
CA SER A 253 -56.05 7.51 -18.92
C SER A 253 -56.06 9.03 -18.78
N HIS A 254 -55.47 9.75 -19.75
CA HIS A 254 -55.48 11.20 -19.79
C HIS A 254 -56.90 11.74 -20.00
N GLU A 255 -57.67 11.10 -20.88
CA GLU A 255 -59.08 11.41 -21.11
C GLU A 255 -59.89 11.26 -19.82
N LYS A 256 -59.75 10.15 -19.10
CA LYS A 256 -60.41 9.95 -17.79
C LYS A 256 -60.02 11.04 -16.79
N ASN A 257 -58.73 11.29 -16.59
CA ASN A 257 -58.25 12.33 -15.66
C ASN A 257 -58.75 13.73 -16.07
N TYR A 258 -58.82 14.01 -17.37
CA TYR A 258 -59.37 15.27 -17.87
C TYR A 258 -60.84 15.42 -17.50
N PHE A 259 -61.66 14.37 -17.69
CA PHE A 259 -63.06 14.39 -17.32
C PHE A 259 -63.27 14.49 -15.80
N GLU A 260 -62.49 13.76 -15.00
CA GLU A 260 -62.51 13.87 -13.53
C GLU A 260 -62.19 15.30 -13.08
N ASN A 261 -61.11 15.90 -13.60
CA ASN A 261 -60.75 17.28 -13.29
C ASN A 261 -61.83 18.28 -13.75
N PHE A 262 -62.49 17.99 -14.88
CA PHE A 262 -63.57 18.82 -15.40
C PHE A 262 -64.81 18.76 -14.51
N GLU A 263 -65.18 17.57 -14.04
CA GLU A 263 -66.26 17.37 -13.08
C GLU A 263 -65.97 18.04 -11.74
N GLU A 264 -64.73 17.93 -11.25
CA GLU A 264 -64.30 18.60 -10.02
C GLU A 264 -64.40 20.14 -10.16
N LEU A 265 -63.93 20.70 -11.28
CA LEU A 265 -64.07 22.13 -11.57
C LEU A 265 -65.53 22.58 -11.66
N ARG A 266 -66.40 21.75 -12.27
CA ARG A 266 -67.83 22.02 -12.36
C ARG A 266 -68.47 22.03 -10.98
N HIS A 267 -68.17 21.03 -10.16
CA HIS A 267 -68.66 20.93 -8.79
C HIS A 267 -68.17 22.11 -7.93
N ARG A 268 -66.90 22.51 -8.06
CA ARG A 268 -66.34 23.68 -7.39
C ARG A 268 -67.08 24.97 -7.78
N ARG A 269 -67.36 25.19 -9.06
CA ARG A 269 -68.15 26.34 -9.53
C ARG A 269 -69.56 26.33 -8.97
N GLU A 270 -70.20 25.16 -8.90
CA GLU A 270 -71.54 25.05 -8.34
C GLU A 270 -71.58 25.40 -6.85
N LEU A 271 -70.59 24.93 -6.08
CA LEU A 271 -70.44 25.29 -4.67
C LEU A 271 -70.17 26.78 -4.49
N GLU A 272 -69.31 27.39 -5.31
CA GLU A 272 -69.06 28.83 -5.28
C GLU A 272 -70.34 29.63 -5.59
N LEU A 273 -71.14 29.20 -6.56
CA LEU A 273 -72.43 29.83 -6.86
C LEU A 273 -73.42 29.68 -5.69
N LYS A 274 -73.48 28.51 -5.04
CA LYS A 274 -74.32 28.30 -3.84
C LYS A 274 -73.88 29.23 -2.70
N ARG A 275 -72.58 29.35 -2.43
CA ARG A 275 -72.04 30.28 -1.43
C ARG A 275 -72.39 31.72 -1.74
N LYS A 276 -72.17 32.18 -2.99
CA LYS A 276 -72.55 33.53 -3.41
C LYS A 276 -74.04 33.81 -3.22
N LYS A 277 -74.91 32.84 -3.51
CA LYS A 277 -76.36 32.98 -3.26
C LYS A 277 -76.67 33.13 -1.77
N GLN A 278 -76.00 32.36 -0.91
CA GLN A 278 -76.15 32.49 0.54
C GLN A 278 -75.65 33.86 1.02
N ASP A 279 -74.51 34.33 0.53
CA ASP A 279 -73.97 35.65 0.87
C ASP A 279 -74.90 36.78 0.43
N ILE A 280 -75.48 36.69 -0.77
CA ILE A 280 -76.50 37.64 -1.26
C ILE A 280 -77.73 37.61 -0.35
N ALA A 281 -78.23 36.43 0.02
CA ALA A 281 -79.38 36.31 0.90
C ALA A 281 -79.11 36.87 2.32
N LEU A 282 -77.92 36.63 2.87
CA LEU A 282 -77.49 37.21 4.14
C LEU A 282 -77.35 38.74 4.05
N HIS A 283 -76.79 39.25 2.95
CA HIS A 283 -76.67 40.68 2.70
C HIS A 283 -78.05 41.33 2.56
N GLU A 284 -78.97 40.71 1.81
CA GLU A 284 -80.37 41.17 1.70
C GLU A 284 -81.08 41.17 3.06
N ALA A 285 -80.95 40.09 3.85
CA ALA A 285 -81.49 40.02 5.20
C ALA A 285 -80.91 41.11 6.11
N SER A 286 -79.59 41.37 6.02
CA SER A 286 -78.95 42.46 6.76
C SER A 286 -79.46 43.83 6.32
N LEU A 287 -79.68 44.04 5.02
CA LEU A 287 -80.21 45.29 4.47
C LEU A 287 -81.65 45.55 4.90
N VAL A 288 -82.49 44.52 5.08
CA VAL A 288 -83.85 44.70 5.61
C VAL A 288 -83.82 45.36 6.99
N PHE A 289 -82.83 45.03 7.83
CA PHE A 289 -82.64 45.67 9.13
C PHE A 289 -82.21 47.14 9.01
N TYR A 290 -81.35 47.49 8.05
CA TYR A 290 -80.86 48.86 7.85
C TYR A 290 -81.81 49.76 7.04
N LYS A 291 -82.66 49.20 6.17
CA LYS A 291 -83.63 49.94 5.35
C LYS A 291 -84.66 50.68 6.22
N SER A 292 -85.05 50.14 7.37
CA SER A 292 -86.01 50.81 8.26
C SER A 292 -85.46 52.10 8.87
N LYS A 293 -84.17 52.14 9.25
CA LYS A 293 -83.50 53.34 9.77
C LYS A 293 -83.09 54.32 8.67
N ALA A 294 -82.60 53.83 7.53
CA ALA A 294 -82.19 54.70 6.43
C ALA A 294 -83.40 55.38 5.76
N ALA A 295 -84.55 54.70 5.64
CA ALA A 295 -85.78 55.29 5.12
C ALA A 295 -86.27 56.45 5.99
N GLN A 296 -86.21 56.33 7.32
CA GLN A 296 -86.57 57.40 8.25
C GLN A 296 -85.65 58.63 8.17
N VAL A 297 -84.40 58.46 7.74
CA VAL A 297 -83.45 59.56 7.54
C VAL A 297 -83.72 60.26 6.21
N LEU A 298 -83.97 59.51 5.13
CA LEU A 298 -84.29 60.07 3.82
C LEU A 298 -85.59 60.86 3.81
N GLU A 299 -86.63 60.38 4.49
CA GLU A 299 -87.93 61.07 4.58
C GLU A 299 -87.82 62.43 5.29
N LYS A 300 -86.94 62.55 6.29
CA LYS A 300 -86.63 63.83 6.95
C LYS A 300 -85.88 64.79 6.02
N GLU A 301 -84.93 64.29 5.25
CA GLU A 301 -84.12 65.10 4.32
C GLU A 301 -84.96 65.63 3.13
N GLU A 302 -85.92 64.85 2.65
CA GLU A 302 -86.86 65.29 1.59
C GLU A 302 -87.82 66.38 2.08
N LEU A 303 -88.31 66.28 3.33
CA LEU A 303 -89.13 67.33 3.95
C LEU A 303 -88.37 68.65 4.10
N GLU A 304 -87.10 68.61 4.51
CA GLU A 304 -86.26 69.81 4.60
C GLU A 304 -86.00 70.44 3.22
N LYS A 305 -85.71 69.64 2.19
CA LYS A 305 -85.53 70.12 0.81
C LYS A 305 -86.79 70.76 0.24
N MET A 306 -87.96 70.18 0.50
CA MET A 306 -89.26 70.75 0.11
C MET A 306 -89.50 72.12 0.77
N GLN A 307 -89.19 72.27 2.06
CA GLN A 307 -89.31 73.54 2.76
C GLN A 307 -88.33 74.60 2.22
N GLU A 308 -87.11 74.20 1.87
CA GLU A 308 -86.11 75.10 1.29
C GLU A 308 -86.50 75.55 -0.13
N GLN A 309 -87.10 74.67 -0.93
CA GLN A 309 -87.62 75.03 -2.26
C GLN A 309 -88.79 76.02 -2.16
N MET A 310 -89.73 75.82 -1.24
CA MET A 310 -90.81 76.79 -1.02
C MET A 310 -90.28 78.17 -0.63
N LYS A 311 -89.25 78.25 0.22
CA LYS A 311 -88.60 79.54 0.56
C LYS A 311 -87.99 80.20 -0.67
N LYS A 312 -87.28 79.44 -1.50
CA LYS A 312 -86.67 79.96 -2.75
C LYS A 312 -87.71 80.46 -3.75
N ASP A 313 -88.85 79.82 -3.84
CA ASP A 313 -89.91 80.24 -4.77
C ASP A 313 -90.63 81.52 -4.28
N ILE A 314 -90.81 81.68 -2.96
CA ILE A 314 -91.29 82.95 -2.37
C ILE A 314 -90.30 84.10 -2.64
N GLU A 315 -89.00 83.87 -2.46
CA GLU A 315 -87.98 84.89 -2.77
C GLU A 315 -87.95 85.27 -4.27
N ARG A 316 -88.23 84.31 -5.16
CA ARG A 316 -88.34 84.57 -6.60
C ARG A 316 -89.55 85.43 -6.93
N THR A 317 -90.71 85.15 -6.33
CA THR A 317 -91.92 85.96 -6.55
C THR A 317 -91.71 87.39 -6.08
N ASP A 318 -91.12 87.59 -4.90
CA ASP A 318 -90.81 88.92 -4.36
C ASP A 318 -89.87 89.72 -5.28
N ASN A 319 -88.87 89.05 -5.87
CA ASN A 319 -87.94 89.69 -6.81
C ASN A 319 -88.61 90.06 -8.14
N ILE A 320 -89.57 89.26 -8.62
CA ILE A 320 -90.37 89.58 -9.81
C ILE A 320 -91.24 90.80 -9.53
N GLU A 321 -91.89 90.87 -8.37
CA GLU A 321 -92.69 92.03 -7.97
C GLU A 321 -91.84 93.30 -7.88
N LYS A 322 -90.66 93.23 -7.24
CA LYS A 322 -89.70 94.35 -7.21
C LYS A 322 -89.29 94.81 -8.62
N ARG A 323 -89.06 93.88 -9.55
CA ARG A 323 -88.74 94.20 -10.94
C ARG A 323 -89.91 94.84 -11.69
N LYS A 324 -91.14 94.40 -11.45
CA LYS A 324 -92.34 95.03 -12.03
C LYS A 324 -92.49 96.45 -11.54
N ILE A 325 -92.42 96.67 -10.23
CA ILE A 325 -92.48 98.02 -9.62
C ILE A 325 -91.40 98.93 -10.22
N TYR A 326 -90.16 98.44 -10.33
CA TYR A 326 -89.07 99.20 -10.94
C TYR A 326 -89.30 99.47 -12.44
N GLY A 327 -89.82 98.48 -13.17
CA GLY A 327 -90.17 98.62 -14.59
C GLY A 327 -91.27 99.65 -14.83
N ASP A 328 -92.29 99.68 -13.97
CA ASP A 328 -93.38 100.65 -14.04
C ASP A 328 -92.86 102.08 -13.78
N ILE A 329 -91.98 102.26 -12.78
CA ILE A 329 -91.32 103.54 -12.49
C ILE A 329 -90.46 104.01 -13.69
N ILE A 330 -89.66 103.13 -14.29
CA ILE A 330 -88.86 103.48 -15.47
C ILE A 330 -89.74 103.86 -16.65
N SER A 331 -90.78 103.08 -16.90
CA SER A 331 -91.78 103.32 -17.96
C SER A 331 -92.44 104.69 -17.82
N GLU A 332 -92.72 105.10 -16.58
CA GLU A 332 -93.31 106.41 -16.28
C GLU A 332 -92.30 107.56 -16.48
N MET A 333 -91.04 107.37 -16.08
CA MET A 333 -89.99 108.40 -16.21
C MET A 333 -89.45 108.57 -17.63
N PHE A 334 -89.48 107.51 -18.45
CA PHE A 334 -88.88 107.49 -19.79
C PHE A 334 -89.85 106.92 -20.82
N ARG A 335 -90.93 107.64 -21.15
CA ARG A 335 -91.81 107.26 -22.28
C ARG A 335 -91.05 107.41 -23.62
N PRO A 336 -90.85 106.31 -24.38
CA PRO A 336 -90.22 106.40 -25.70
C PRO A 336 -91.16 107.10 -26.70
N ILE A 337 -90.63 108.06 -27.45
CA ILE A 337 -91.36 108.71 -28.55
C ILE A 337 -91.42 107.73 -29.72
N CYS A 338 -92.57 107.05 -29.90
CA CYS A 338 -92.77 106.09 -30.96
C CYS A 338 -92.95 106.77 -32.33
N PHE A 339 -91.91 106.74 -33.17
CA PHE A 339 -92.05 106.84 -34.62
C PHE A 339 -92.68 105.56 -35.18
N LYS A 340 -93.71 105.67 -36.04
CA LYS A 340 -94.34 104.52 -36.72
C LYS A 340 -93.56 104.13 -37.99
N PRO A 341 -93.15 102.86 -38.16
CA PRO A 341 -92.95 102.25 -39.48
C PRO A 341 -93.99 101.13 -39.71
N SER A 342 -94.80 101.15 -40.78
CA SER A 342 -94.54 100.81 -42.19
C SER A 342 -94.35 99.30 -42.45
N LYS A 343 -95.19 98.78 -43.36
CA LYS A 343 -95.38 97.36 -43.72
C LYS A 343 -94.29 96.85 -44.67
N ALA A 344 -93.79 95.62 -44.44
CA ALA A 344 -93.14 94.71 -45.41
C ALA A 344 -93.09 93.30 -44.76
N GLU A 345 -93.85 92.30 -45.21
CA GLU A 345 -93.59 91.31 -46.29
C GLU A 345 -92.54 90.21 -45.97
N THR A 346 -93.08 88.99 -45.71
CA THR A 346 -92.64 87.62 -46.16
C THR A 346 -91.20 87.12 -45.85
N THR A 347 -90.89 85.91 -45.36
CA THR A 347 -91.23 84.53 -45.81
C THR A 347 -90.65 83.47 -44.82
N SER A 348 -91.28 82.27 -44.80
CA SER A 348 -90.71 80.89 -44.77
C SER A 348 -89.55 80.49 -43.82
N SER A 349 -89.80 79.54 -42.91
CA SER A 349 -89.17 78.20 -42.94
C SER A 349 -89.66 77.27 -41.82
N GLN A 350 -90.09 76.08 -42.22
CA GLN A 350 -90.65 75.02 -41.39
C GLN A 350 -89.60 74.00 -40.89
N ASN A 351 -89.94 73.35 -39.77
CA ASN A 351 -89.73 71.92 -39.43
C ASN A 351 -88.31 71.31 -39.47
N LYS A 352 -87.72 71.07 -38.28
CA LYS A 352 -86.82 69.92 -38.03
C LYS A 352 -87.10 69.30 -36.65
N LYS A 353 -87.43 67.99 -36.67
CA LYS A 353 -87.59 67.09 -35.50
C LYS A 353 -86.29 66.29 -35.23
N PRO A 354 -86.09 65.73 -34.01
CA PRO A 354 -84.82 65.14 -33.56
C PRO A 354 -84.62 63.65 -33.90
N LYS A 355 -83.34 63.23 -34.04
CA LYS A 355 -82.87 61.85 -34.31
C LYS A 355 -82.70 61.03 -33.01
N LYS A 356 -83.26 59.81 -32.99
CA LYS A 356 -82.85 58.68 -32.13
C LYS A 356 -81.82 57.83 -32.89
N LEU A 357 -80.80 57.32 -32.21
CA LEU A 357 -79.92 56.24 -32.72
C LEU A 357 -79.87 55.14 -31.66
N GLU A 358 -80.12 53.93 -32.16
CA GLU A 358 -80.42 52.70 -31.45
C GLU A 358 -79.19 51.79 -31.49
N ILE A 359 -78.85 51.18 -30.35
CA ILE A 359 -77.73 50.27 -30.17
C ILE A 359 -78.22 48.86 -30.49
N GLN A 360 -77.65 48.20 -31.50
CA GLN A 360 -77.86 46.77 -31.73
C GLN A 360 -76.56 45.98 -31.58
N LYS A 361 -76.67 44.96 -30.73
CA LYS A 361 -75.77 43.81 -30.59
C LYS A 361 -76.20 42.73 -31.58
N SER A 362 -75.26 42.01 -32.17
CA SER A 362 -75.44 40.59 -32.49
C SER A 362 -74.09 39.86 -32.64
N LEU A 363 -74.02 38.72 -31.97
CA LEU A 363 -73.10 37.61 -32.23
C LEU A 363 -73.52 36.90 -33.52
N ASP A 364 -72.59 36.32 -34.29
CA ASP A 364 -72.40 34.86 -34.35
C ASP A 364 -71.49 34.39 -35.51
N SER A 365 -70.68 33.39 -35.15
CA SER A 365 -70.07 32.27 -35.89
C SER A 365 -70.10 32.18 -37.44
N LYS A 366 -68.95 31.80 -38.03
CA LYS A 366 -68.79 30.69 -39.00
C LYS A 366 -67.31 30.47 -39.43
N GLN A 367 -66.83 29.23 -39.22
CA GLN A 367 -66.10 28.33 -40.17
C GLN A 367 -64.86 28.91 -40.88
N PHE A 368 -63.59 28.51 -40.68
CA PHE A 368 -62.92 27.19 -40.66
C PHE A 368 -63.20 26.27 -41.86
N GLU A 369 -62.32 26.36 -42.89
CA GLU A 369 -61.55 25.30 -43.59
C GLU A 369 -61.12 25.76 -45.02
N PRO A 370 -60.26 25.03 -45.78
CA PRO A 370 -58.81 24.87 -45.58
C PRO A 370 -58.03 25.24 -46.87
N LEU A 371 -56.70 25.40 -46.80
CA LEU A 371 -55.88 25.45 -48.02
C LEU A 371 -54.64 24.57 -47.87
N GLU A 372 -54.78 23.39 -48.47
CA GLU A 372 -53.78 22.36 -48.64
C GLU A 372 -52.94 22.58 -49.91
N PHE A 373 -51.66 22.20 -49.79
CA PHE A 373 -50.74 21.67 -50.82
C PHE A 373 -50.36 22.60 -52.01
N ASN A 374 -49.11 22.66 -52.53
CA ASN A 374 -47.98 21.72 -52.47
C ASN A 374 -46.70 22.36 -53.05
N LYS A 375 -45.54 21.95 -52.51
CA LYS A 375 -44.30 21.54 -53.20
C LYS A 375 -43.45 22.53 -54.03
N ASN A 376 -42.20 22.67 -53.57
CA ASN A 376 -40.93 22.23 -54.21
C ASN A 376 -39.82 23.28 -54.39
N GLY A 377 -38.62 22.87 -53.94
CA GLY A 377 -37.30 23.35 -54.38
C GLY A 377 -36.76 24.49 -53.51
N SER A 378 -35.48 24.55 -53.13
CA SER A 378 -34.34 23.66 -53.26
C SER A 378 -33.20 24.33 -52.46
N ASN A 379 -32.33 23.54 -51.86
CA ASN A 379 -30.93 23.83 -51.52
C ASN A 379 -30.46 25.30 -51.54
N THR A 380 -30.08 25.83 -50.38
CA THR A 380 -28.77 26.49 -50.26
C THR A 380 -28.30 26.53 -48.81
N GLU A 381 -27.09 26.04 -48.62
CA GLU A 381 -26.35 26.04 -47.38
C GLU A 381 -25.90 27.45 -46.94
N ARG A 382 -25.50 27.51 -45.66
CA ARG A 382 -24.40 28.31 -45.07
C ARG A 382 -24.67 29.74 -44.58
N ASN A 383 -24.28 29.86 -43.30
CA ASN A 383 -23.59 31.00 -42.66
C ASN A 383 -24.41 32.20 -42.21
N LYS A 384 -24.90 32.16 -40.97
CA LYS A 384 -24.82 33.32 -40.05
C LYS A 384 -24.43 32.85 -38.64
N LYS A 385 -23.14 33.01 -38.32
CA LYS A 385 -22.59 32.94 -36.95
C LYS A 385 -22.38 34.37 -36.44
N ASN A 386 -22.77 34.57 -35.19
CA ASN A 386 -22.08 35.34 -34.16
C ASN A 386 -21.89 36.86 -34.33
N THR A 387 -22.93 37.59 -33.96
CA THR A 387 -22.88 38.81 -33.13
C THR A 387 -24.01 38.58 -32.10
N ASP A 388 -23.96 38.75 -30.78
CA ASP A 388 -23.23 39.62 -29.90
C ASP A 388 -23.30 39.02 -28.49
N ILE A 389 -22.20 38.54 -27.90
CA ILE A 389 -22.07 38.46 -26.44
C ILE A 389 -20.65 38.88 -26.07
N LEU A 390 -20.34 40.13 -26.39
CA LEU A 390 -19.25 40.88 -25.80
C LEU A 390 -19.84 41.67 -24.62
N ARG A 391 -20.07 41.00 -23.49
CA ARG A 391 -20.35 41.71 -22.23
C ARG A 391 -19.93 40.89 -21.03
N ARG A 392 -19.03 41.48 -20.24
CA ARG A 392 -18.52 41.08 -18.91
C ARG A 392 -17.24 40.23 -18.88
N LYS A 393 -16.14 40.88 -19.25
CA LYS A 393 -14.94 40.85 -18.40
C LYS A 393 -14.94 42.14 -17.58
N ASN A 394 -14.97 42.02 -16.25
CA ASN A 394 -14.03 42.67 -15.32
C ASN A 394 -14.52 42.56 -13.87
N SER A 395 -13.53 42.37 -12.97
CA SER A 395 -13.56 42.58 -11.52
C SER A 395 -14.13 41.46 -10.65
N ILE A 396 -13.23 40.64 -10.08
CA ILE A 396 -12.95 40.47 -8.63
C ILE A 396 -11.54 39.84 -8.59
N ARG A 397 -10.47 40.63 -8.43
CA ARG A 397 -9.88 41.08 -7.14
C ARG A 397 -9.45 39.90 -6.26
N SER A 398 -8.14 39.62 -6.34
CA SER A 398 -7.25 39.08 -5.31
C SER A 398 -7.81 38.96 -3.88
N GLN A 399 -7.64 37.78 -3.28
CA GLN A 399 -7.55 37.42 -1.85
C GLN A 399 -7.85 35.90 -1.80
N THR A 400 -7.08 34.96 -1.26
CA THR A 400 -6.11 34.91 -0.18
C THR A 400 -5.42 33.55 -0.20
N ASN A 401 -4.19 33.52 0.32
CA ASN A 401 -3.45 32.31 0.67
C ASN A 401 -4.26 31.43 1.64
N LYS A 402 -4.63 30.21 1.23
CA LYS A 402 -5.08 29.17 2.17
C LYS A 402 -3.87 28.34 2.61
N LYS A 403 -3.31 28.77 3.74
CA LYS A 403 -2.39 28.02 4.60
C LYS A 403 -2.99 26.65 4.91
N LEU A 404 -2.19 25.58 4.74
CA LEU A 404 -2.46 24.28 5.34
C LEU A 404 -2.59 24.45 6.86
N ARG A 405 -3.78 24.16 7.39
CA ARG A 405 -4.02 24.01 8.83
C ARG A 405 -3.48 22.65 9.25
N LYS A 406 -2.47 22.67 10.14
CA LYS A 406 -2.11 21.53 10.99
C LYS A 406 -3.27 21.23 11.96
N PRO A 407 -3.50 19.97 12.35
CA PRO A 407 -4.46 19.64 13.41
C PRO A 407 -3.97 20.18 14.78
N PRO A 408 -4.91 20.50 15.68
CA PRO A 408 -4.62 21.11 16.97
C PRO A 408 -4.00 20.10 17.93
N ASN A 409 -2.93 20.52 18.61
CA ASN A 409 -2.43 19.88 19.81
C ASN A 409 -3.42 20.13 20.95
N GLU A 410 -4.02 19.08 21.48
CA GLU A 410 -4.58 19.09 22.82
C GLU A 410 -3.43 18.93 23.83
N SER A 411 -3.10 20.05 24.47
CA SER A 411 -2.34 20.09 25.71
C SER A 411 -3.28 19.74 26.88
N VAL A 412 -3.02 18.64 27.56
CA VAL A 412 -3.49 18.45 28.95
C VAL A 412 -2.27 18.20 29.82
N ASN A 413 -2.18 19.03 30.85
CA ASN A 413 -1.18 19.06 31.89
C ASN A 413 -1.03 17.70 32.59
N SER A 414 0.21 17.22 32.73
CA SER A 414 0.62 16.58 33.98
C SER A 414 2.02 17.05 34.35
N SER A 415 2.02 18.01 35.27
CA SER A 415 3.17 18.38 36.08
C SER A 415 3.49 17.22 37.02
N VAL A 416 4.50 16.42 36.68
CA VAL A 416 5.32 15.73 37.69
C VAL A 416 6.77 15.89 37.29
N GLN A 417 7.50 16.63 38.12
CA GLN A 417 8.95 16.75 38.10
C GLN A 417 9.56 15.36 38.25
N SER A 418 10.28 14.90 37.23
CA SER A 418 11.41 13.99 37.44
C SER A 418 12.55 14.35 36.50
N LEU A 419 13.67 14.69 37.12
CA LEU A 419 14.97 14.92 36.50
C LEU A 419 15.46 13.61 35.88
N GLY A 420 15.03 13.33 34.65
CA GLY A 420 15.58 12.30 33.80
C GLY A 420 16.15 12.95 32.56
N MET A 421 17.49 13.01 32.44
CA MET A 421 18.17 13.43 31.23
C MET A 421 17.62 12.62 30.05
N LYS A 422 16.77 13.23 29.23
CA LYS A 422 16.29 12.62 27.99
C LYS A 422 17.49 12.52 27.07
N LYS A 423 18.14 11.34 27.05
CA LYS A 423 18.96 10.93 25.92
C LYS A 423 18.05 11.00 24.72
N GLU A 424 18.24 12.01 23.88
CA GLU A 424 17.69 12.04 22.53
C GLU A 424 18.10 10.73 21.88
N GLN A 425 17.18 9.78 21.80
CA GLN A 425 17.33 8.62 20.94
C GLN A 425 17.32 9.18 19.52
N LYS A 426 18.50 9.58 19.04
CA LYS A 426 18.75 9.73 17.61
C LYS A 426 18.29 8.41 17.02
N SER A 427 17.23 8.42 16.23
CA SER A 427 16.84 7.27 15.44
C SER A 427 18.04 6.99 14.53
N ILE A 428 18.87 6.03 14.95
CA ILE A 428 20.02 5.60 14.17
C ILE A 428 19.41 4.92 12.97
N ASP A 429 19.35 5.64 11.86
CA ASP A 429 19.05 5.07 10.56
C ASP A 429 20.21 4.14 10.23
N TYR A 430 20.03 2.87 10.57
CA TYR A 430 21.04 1.83 10.42
C TYR A 430 21.52 1.72 8.96
N LEU A 431 20.66 2.07 7.99
CA LEU A 431 21.03 2.13 6.58
C LEU A 431 21.91 3.33 6.26
N ARG A 432 21.67 4.48 6.91
CA ARG A 432 22.55 5.65 6.81
C ARG A 432 23.91 5.37 7.42
N GLU A 433 23.96 4.72 8.59
CA GLU A 433 25.22 4.34 9.23
C GLU A 433 25.98 3.28 8.41
N LEU A 434 25.29 2.31 7.81
CA LEU A 434 25.88 1.34 6.88
C LEU A 434 26.42 2.00 5.60
N ARG A 435 25.68 2.96 5.02
CA ARG A 435 26.15 3.72 3.84
C ARG A 435 27.36 4.58 4.20
N GLN A 436 27.36 5.17 5.38
CA GLN A 436 28.46 5.99 5.87
C GLN A 436 29.70 5.13 6.16
N LYS A 437 29.57 3.99 6.85
CA LYS A 437 30.65 3.01 7.04
C LYS A 437 31.19 2.48 5.71
N ARG A 438 30.35 2.28 4.71
CA ARG A 438 30.79 1.85 3.37
C ARG A 438 31.60 2.95 2.67
N ASN A 439 31.17 4.22 2.78
CA ASN A 439 31.90 5.36 2.22
C ASN A 439 33.20 5.66 2.97
N GLU A 440 33.21 5.53 4.30
CA GLU A 440 34.41 5.69 5.15
C GLU A 440 35.41 4.55 4.92
N ASN A 441 34.94 3.33 4.69
CA ASN A 441 35.80 2.24 4.23
C ASN A 441 36.37 2.55 2.84
N LEU A 442 35.57 3.07 1.91
CA LEU A 442 36.07 3.50 0.59
C LEU A 442 37.16 4.57 0.70
N SER A 443 37.04 5.54 1.61
CA SER A 443 38.06 6.58 1.80
C SER A 443 39.31 6.07 2.55
N MET A 444 39.16 5.12 3.48
CA MET A 444 40.31 4.52 4.19
C MET A 444 41.15 3.58 3.31
N ILE A 445 40.59 2.99 2.25
CA ILE A 445 41.34 2.09 1.37
C ILE A 445 42.20 2.90 0.37
N ILE A 446 41.84 4.16 0.04
CA ILE A 446 42.61 5.07 -0.83
C ILE A 446 43.75 5.76 -0.05
N GLY A 447 44.39 5.03 0.87
CA GLY A 447 45.63 5.47 1.49
C GLY A 447 46.79 5.14 0.57
N LYS A 448 47.59 6.12 0.16
CA LYS A 448 48.87 5.86 -0.52
C LYS A 448 49.72 4.98 0.40
N ILE A 449 50.06 3.77 -0.05
CA ILE A 449 50.93 2.86 0.68
C ILE A 449 52.34 3.41 0.54
N LYS A 450 52.85 4.10 1.56
CA LYS A 450 54.22 4.59 1.59
C LYS A 450 55.16 3.41 1.84
N TRP A 451 55.73 2.85 0.78
CA TRP A 451 56.76 1.80 0.86
C TRP A 451 58.16 2.40 0.71
N GLU A 452 58.25 3.58 0.08
CA GLU A 452 59.45 4.36 -0.15
C GLU A 452 60.17 4.68 1.17
N ASP A 453 59.42 5.03 2.22
CA ASP A 453 59.95 5.37 3.55
C ASP A 453 60.88 4.26 4.12
N ILE A 454 60.55 2.97 3.91
CA ILE A 454 61.38 1.85 4.41
C ILE A 454 62.66 1.65 3.59
N VAL A 455 62.58 1.95 2.30
CA VAL A 455 63.71 1.79 1.38
C VAL A 455 64.75 2.88 1.66
N GLU A 456 64.30 4.07 2.05
CA GLU A 456 65.15 5.23 2.37
C GLU A 456 65.68 5.22 3.82
N ASP A 457 65.05 4.50 4.74
CA ASP A 457 65.50 4.39 6.14
C ASP A 457 66.91 3.82 6.25
N LYS A 458 67.87 4.57 6.78
CA LYS A 458 69.27 4.12 6.90
C LYS A 458 69.53 3.20 8.10
N GLU A 459 68.62 3.14 9.07
CA GLU A 459 68.84 2.51 10.37
C GLU A 459 68.49 1.00 10.42
N CYS A 460 67.64 0.49 9.51
CA CYS A 460 67.26 -0.92 9.51
C CYS A 460 68.29 -1.83 8.79
N SER A 461 68.41 -3.08 9.28
CA SER A 461 69.25 -4.12 8.70
C SER A 461 68.74 -4.54 7.31
N THR A 462 69.63 -4.75 6.33
CA THR A 462 69.28 -5.08 4.93
C THR A 462 68.31 -6.25 4.77
N PRO A 463 68.43 -7.40 5.48
CA PRO A 463 67.45 -8.49 5.38
C PRO A 463 66.08 -8.14 5.98
N GLU A 464 66.03 -7.30 7.00
CA GLU A 464 64.77 -6.89 7.65
C GLU A 464 63.99 -5.92 6.76
N LYS A 465 64.69 -4.97 6.11
CA LYS A 465 64.11 -4.09 5.09
C LYS A 465 63.47 -4.88 3.96
N VAL A 466 64.19 -5.86 3.42
CA VAL A 466 63.67 -6.71 2.34
C VAL A 466 62.40 -7.45 2.78
N SER A 467 62.40 -8.02 3.99
CA SER A 467 61.21 -8.70 4.53
C SER A 467 60.02 -7.75 4.70
N GLU A 468 60.26 -6.53 5.18
CA GLU A 468 59.19 -5.56 5.43
C GLU A 468 58.62 -4.97 4.13
N VAL A 469 59.48 -4.62 3.16
CA VAL A 469 59.05 -4.17 1.83
C VAL A 469 58.28 -5.28 1.12
N GLN A 470 58.72 -6.54 1.22
CA GLN A 470 57.99 -7.69 0.67
C GLN A 470 56.60 -7.87 1.32
N LYS A 471 56.49 -7.69 2.64
CA LYS A 471 55.20 -7.74 3.34
C LYS A 471 54.28 -6.59 2.89
N ARG A 472 54.80 -5.38 2.71
CA ARG A 472 54.00 -4.24 2.21
C ARG A 472 53.58 -4.43 0.76
N ALA A 473 54.46 -4.96 -0.09
CA ALA A 473 54.12 -5.31 -1.48
C ALA A 473 53.00 -6.36 -1.56
N LEU A 474 53.04 -7.40 -0.71
CA LEU A 474 51.97 -8.40 -0.63
C LEU A 474 50.64 -7.81 -0.14
N ARG A 475 50.68 -6.88 0.81
CA ARG A 475 49.46 -6.16 1.26
C ARG A 475 48.89 -5.29 0.15
N ALA A 476 49.75 -4.57 -0.59
CA ALA A 476 49.34 -3.77 -1.74
C ALA A 476 48.68 -4.63 -2.82
N GLU A 477 49.23 -5.81 -3.12
CA GLU A 477 48.64 -6.74 -4.09
C GLU A 477 47.29 -7.30 -3.61
N GLN A 478 47.17 -7.65 -2.32
CA GLN A 478 45.89 -8.09 -1.74
C GLN A 478 44.84 -6.98 -1.80
N GLN A 479 45.23 -5.73 -1.56
CA GLN A 479 44.36 -4.57 -1.69
C GLN A 479 43.95 -4.36 -3.16
N ALA A 480 44.87 -4.45 -4.11
CA ALA A 480 44.57 -4.37 -5.54
C ALA A 480 43.54 -5.43 -5.98
N ARG A 481 43.70 -6.68 -5.55
CA ARG A 481 42.71 -7.75 -5.82
C ARG A 481 41.33 -7.45 -5.24
N SER A 482 41.27 -6.82 -4.06
CA SER A 482 40.00 -6.39 -3.48
C SER A 482 39.33 -5.27 -4.30
N TYR A 483 40.12 -4.34 -4.85
CA TYR A 483 39.66 -3.28 -5.74
C TYR A 483 39.17 -3.82 -7.09
N GLU A 484 39.84 -4.83 -7.63
CA GLU A 484 39.45 -5.49 -8.87
C GLU A 484 38.05 -6.13 -8.76
N SER A 485 37.75 -6.75 -7.62
CA SER A 485 36.41 -7.26 -7.33
C SER A 485 35.36 -6.15 -7.28
N PHE A 486 35.71 -4.97 -6.75
CA PHE A 486 34.80 -3.83 -6.66
C PHE A 486 34.54 -3.19 -8.04
N VAL A 487 35.60 -2.95 -8.82
CA VAL A 487 35.52 -2.39 -10.18
C VAL A 487 34.70 -3.24 -11.15
N ASN A 488 34.69 -4.56 -10.94
CA ASN A 488 33.94 -5.53 -11.74
C ASN A 488 32.43 -5.58 -11.41
N ASP A 489 31.97 -4.88 -10.36
CA ASP A 489 30.54 -4.80 -10.05
C ASP A 489 29.78 -3.97 -11.10
N LYS A 490 28.80 -4.62 -11.75
CA LYS A 490 27.96 -4.03 -12.82
C LYS A 490 27.08 -2.85 -12.37
N ASN A 491 27.01 -2.59 -11.07
CA ASN A 491 26.12 -1.60 -10.46
C ASN A 491 26.79 -0.23 -10.21
N ILE A 492 28.06 -0.07 -10.59
CA ILE A 492 28.81 1.18 -10.39
C ILE A 492 28.61 2.10 -11.60
N SER A 493 28.33 3.39 -11.33
CA SER A 493 28.27 4.43 -12.38
C SER A 493 29.59 4.52 -13.15
N ASN A 494 29.53 4.71 -14.47
CA ASN A 494 30.71 4.79 -15.35
C ASN A 494 31.78 5.76 -14.84
N ALA A 495 31.41 6.93 -14.30
CA ALA A 495 32.36 7.90 -13.76
C ALA A 495 33.14 7.35 -12.54
N LYS A 496 32.43 6.70 -11.61
CA LYS A 496 33.04 6.06 -10.44
C LYS A 496 33.89 4.84 -10.81
N ARG A 497 33.53 4.15 -11.89
CA ARG A 497 34.28 3.01 -12.41
C ARG A 497 35.62 3.46 -13.01
N ILE A 498 35.66 4.60 -13.69
CA ILE A 498 36.91 5.20 -14.22
C ILE A 498 37.82 5.60 -13.07
N GLU A 499 37.30 6.31 -12.06
CA GLU A 499 38.07 6.72 -10.87
C GLU A 499 38.61 5.50 -10.09
N ALA A 500 37.79 4.46 -9.92
CA ALA A 500 38.21 3.22 -9.27
C ALA A 500 39.24 2.43 -10.08
N ASN A 501 39.16 2.46 -11.42
CA ASN A 501 40.17 1.87 -12.32
C ASN A 501 41.51 2.60 -12.24
N GLU A 502 41.50 3.92 -12.12
CA GLU A 502 42.70 4.73 -11.96
C GLU A 502 43.38 4.44 -10.62
N ALA A 503 42.59 4.38 -9.54
CA ALA A 503 43.08 3.99 -8.22
C ALA A 503 43.64 2.55 -8.20
N LEU A 504 42.95 1.59 -8.84
CA LEU A 504 43.41 0.21 -8.97
C LEU A 504 44.75 0.13 -9.71
N SER A 505 44.88 0.88 -10.81
CA SER A 505 46.11 0.96 -11.59
C SER A 505 47.26 1.50 -10.76
N GLN A 506 47.02 2.55 -9.96
CA GLN A 506 48.04 3.12 -9.08
C GLN A 506 48.52 2.14 -8.00
N VAL A 507 47.60 1.39 -7.36
CA VAL A 507 47.98 0.39 -6.35
C VAL A 507 48.79 -0.76 -6.97
N TYR A 508 48.45 -1.19 -8.20
CA TYR A 508 49.27 -2.18 -8.91
C TYR A 508 50.66 -1.64 -9.26
N ILE A 509 50.74 -0.39 -9.72
CA ILE A 509 52.03 0.27 -9.98
C ILE A 509 52.88 0.31 -8.71
N ASP A 510 52.30 0.68 -7.56
CA ASP A 510 53.02 0.76 -6.29
C ASP A 510 53.46 -0.63 -5.80
N ALA A 511 52.61 -1.66 -5.96
CA ALA A 511 52.96 -3.05 -5.65
C ALA A 511 54.11 -3.57 -6.53
N ILE A 512 54.10 -3.23 -7.82
CA ILE A 512 55.18 -3.59 -8.76
C ILE A 512 56.48 -2.86 -8.40
N LYS A 513 56.42 -1.56 -8.14
CA LYS A 513 57.60 -0.77 -7.72
C LYS A 513 58.21 -1.31 -6.43
N ALA A 514 57.39 -1.65 -5.43
CA ALA A 514 57.85 -2.25 -4.19
C ALA A 514 58.52 -3.62 -4.42
N LYS A 515 57.98 -4.47 -5.31
CA LYS A 515 58.62 -5.75 -5.68
C LYS A 515 59.93 -5.56 -6.43
N LEU A 516 60.01 -4.58 -7.33
CA LEU A 516 61.24 -4.23 -8.04
C LEU A 516 62.31 -3.69 -7.07
N ALA A 517 61.92 -2.90 -6.08
CA ALA A 517 62.83 -2.42 -5.03
C ALA A 517 63.40 -3.58 -4.19
N VAL A 518 62.61 -4.61 -3.90
CA VAL A 518 63.09 -5.85 -3.27
C VAL A 518 64.12 -6.56 -4.15
N LEU A 519 63.88 -6.67 -5.46
CA LEU A 519 64.83 -7.31 -6.38
C LEU A 519 66.15 -6.52 -6.48
N ASN A 520 66.07 -5.19 -6.56
CA ASN A 520 67.23 -4.31 -6.63
C ASN A 520 68.05 -4.25 -5.34
N SER A 521 67.50 -4.68 -4.20
CA SER A 521 68.22 -4.76 -2.92
C SER A 521 68.83 -6.14 -2.65
N ILE A 522 68.49 -7.14 -3.49
CA ILE A 522 69.09 -8.48 -3.48
C ILE A 522 70.25 -8.56 -4.47
N SER A 523 70.20 -7.79 -5.56
CA SER A 523 71.33 -7.58 -6.49
C SER A 523 72.37 -6.65 -5.91
#